data_AF-A0A9W9KMA2-F1
#
_entry.id   AF-A0A9W9KMA2-F1
#
_cell.length_a   1.000
_cell.length_b   1.000
_cell.length_c   1.000
_cell.angle_alpha   90.00
_cell.angle_beta   90.00
_cell.angle_gamma   90.00
#
_symmetry.space_group_name_H-M   'P 1'
#
loop_
_entity.id
_entity.type
_entity.pdbx_description
1 polymer ?
#
loop_
_entity_poly.entity_id
_entity_poly.type
_entity_poly.pdbx_seq_one_letter_code
_entity_poly.pdbx_strand_id
1 'polypeptide(L)'
;MSPQNAHAKGMLGANYNEKLTWINHDELRAVNAKWIRGFVDMHLINSEQLDQDPNLKALFGAIDAGFNTILSLKWDFTNLDFPRSGSPEVDTELRTLNRVLPLVLGKVDILVIGNEPFIEAKEGQRGERLNVFYETMASAVIERQRGSSTRLYMGALNRLDLPEKRTPAIQRFLNFIASTPELDGVDLHPHMMTFEGHRSMLEYSLARIRPDQTFLATEFTMVWHFKKHMGHAAPPKFCAKYGLAPGMKNFQVIDAAIKNPMTFEQWQEYLTLSPWYMQFRVFITDAMRLYRSTGRLAVATYALCPMRMRKHPFKEADTPWMLNGVYAPSTVKVKPDGSRYENFPWAEEFRRAQQAN
;
A
#
# COMPACT_ATOMS: atom_id res chain seq x y z
N MET A 1 -16.79 30.04 8.95
CA MET A 1 -16.18 28.79 8.44
C MET A 1 -15.94 27.88 9.64
N SER A 2 -16.59 26.72 9.69
CA SER A 2 -16.49 25.78 10.82
C SER A 2 -15.12 25.08 10.83
N PRO A 3 -14.46 24.86 11.98
CA PRO A 3 -13.11 24.29 12.06
C PRO A 3 -12.97 22.78 11.75
N GLN A 4 -14.02 22.07 11.35
CA GLN A 4 -14.01 20.59 11.28
C GLN A 4 -13.50 19.96 9.96
N ASN A 5 -13.09 20.74 8.96
CA ASN A 5 -12.74 20.20 7.62
C ASN A 5 -11.22 20.04 7.33
N ALA A 6 -10.35 20.02 8.34
CA ALA A 6 -8.88 20.09 8.13
C ALA A 6 -8.15 18.74 7.91
N HIS A 7 -8.82 17.58 7.88
CA HIS A 7 -8.16 16.40 8.44
C HIS A 7 -7.29 15.48 7.56
N ALA A 8 -7.18 15.65 6.25
CA ALA A 8 -6.36 14.75 5.42
C ALA A 8 -5.71 15.44 4.22
N LYS A 9 -4.90 16.49 4.44
CA LYS A 9 -4.16 17.14 3.35
C LYS A 9 -2.66 16.92 3.52
N GLY A 10 -2.06 16.19 2.59
CA GLY A 10 -0.62 15.95 2.56
C GLY A 10 -0.09 15.03 3.66
N MET A 11 -0.93 14.21 4.29
CA MET A 11 -0.50 13.37 5.42
C MET A 11 0.31 12.16 4.98
N LEU A 12 1.23 11.69 5.83
CA LEU A 12 1.91 10.41 5.68
C LEU A 12 1.38 9.41 6.72
N GLY A 13 0.98 8.23 6.26
CA GLY A 13 0.49 7.13 7.08
C GLY A 13 1.31 5.85 6.96
N ALA A 14 1.02 4.92 7.86
CA ALA A 14 1.58 3.57 7.87
C ALA A 14 0.70 2.62 7.05
N ASN A 15 1.31 1.79 6.20
CA ASN A 15 0.62 0.73 5.47
C ASN A 15 0.85 -0.65 6.11
N TYR A 16 -0.24 -1.41 6.22
CA TYR A 16 -0.27 -2.83 6.54
C TYR A 16 -0.93 -3.59 5.40
N ASN A 17 -0.13 -4.32 4.63
CA ASN A 17 -0.60 -5.15 3.54
C ASN A 17 -1.19 -6.47 4.09
N GLU A 18 -2.44 -6.79 3.72
CA GLU A 18 -3.22 -8.02 4.05
C GLU A 18 -3.47 -8.35 5.54
N LYS A 19 -2.55 -8.01 6.45
CA LYS A 19 -2.56 -8.43 7.85
C LYS A 19 -2.68 -7.23 8.77
N LEU A 20 -3.90 -6.69 8.90
CA LEU A 20 -4.22 -5.63 9.86
C LEU A 20 -4.00 -6.08 11.30
N THR A 21 -4.06 -7.39 11.57
CA THR A 21 -3.68 -7.97 12.86
C THR A 21 -2.22 -7.71 13.28
N TRP A 22 -1.37 -7.21 12.38
CA TRP A 22 -0.01 -6.77 12.71
C TRP A 22 0.08 -5.32 13.17
N ILE A 23 -1.02 -4.58 13.21
CA ILE A 23 -1.06 -3.25 13.79
C ILE A 23 -0.47 -3.29 15.19
N ASN A 24 0.50 -2.40 15.44
CA ASN A 24 1.13 -2.22 16.72
C ASN A 24 1.12 -0.72 17.02
N HIS A 25 0.31 -0.33 18.01
CA HIS A 25 0.10 1.08 18.34
C HIS A 25 1.36 1.75 18.88
N ASP A 26 2.22 1.03 19.60
CA ASP A 26 3.46 1.57 20.14
C ASP A 26 4.47 1.85 19.01
N GLU A 27 4.59 0.92 18.04
CA GLU A 27 5.42 1.11 16.86
C GLU A 27 4.97 2.34 16.04
N LEU A 28 3.66 2.51 15.88
CA LEU A 28 3.06 3.65 15.17
C LEU A 28 3.32 4.98 15.90
N ARG A 29 3.09 5.02 17.21
CA ARG A 29 3.32 6.22 18.04
C ARG A 29 4.80 6.61 18.05
N ALA A 30 5.72 5.65 18.13
CA ALA A 30 7.17 5.89 18.13
C ALA A 30 7.68 6.56 16.85
N VAL A 31 6.99 6.37 15.71
CA VAL A 31 7.31 7.02 14.44
C VAL A 31 6.34 8.15 14.05
N ASN A 32 5.52 8.60 15.01
CA ASN A 32 4.53 9.68 14.84
C ASN A 32 3.50 9.42 13.72
N ALA A 33 3.22 8.15 13.39
CA ALA A 33 2.16 7.81 12.45
C ALA A 33 0.79 8.10 13.07
N LYS A 34 -0.08 8.82 12.34
CA LYS A 34 -1.49 9.07 12.74
C LYS A 34 -2.50 8.44 11.81
N TRP A 35 -2.05 8.02 10.63
CA TRP A 35 -2.85 7.40 9.59
C TRP A 35 -2.43 5.95 9.42
N ILE A 36 -3.40 5.06 9.31
CA ILE A 36 -3.20 3.64 9.04
C ILE A 36 -3.95 3.29 7.77
N ARG A 37 -3.34 2.49 6.90
CA ARG A 37 -4.01 1.91 5.75
C ARG A 37 -3.86 0.40 5.74
N GLY A 38 -4.90 -0.28 5.32
CA GLY A 38 -4.83 -1.66 4.85
C GLY A 38 -6.09 -2.03 4.08
N PHE A 39 -6.29 -3.33 3.83
CA PHE A 39 -7.41 -3.80 3.04
C PHE A 39 -8.01 -5.10 3.58
N VAL A 40 -9.23 -5.36 3.13
CA VAL A 40 -9.90 -6.65 3.27
C VAL A 40 -10.18 -7.22 1.90
N ASP A 41 -9.97 -8.51 1.74
CA ASP A 41 -10.38 -9.24 0.55
C ASP A 41 -11.82 -9.71 0.71
N MET A 42 -12.69 -9.20 -0.14
CA MET A 42 -14.13 -9.45 -0.12
C MET A 42 -14.47 -10.91 -0.45
N HIS A 43 -13.57 -11.67 -1.07
CA HIS A 43 -13.73 -13.10 -1.33
C HIS A 43 -13.28 -13.98 -0.16
N LEU A 44 -12.44 -13.45 0.73
CA LEU A 44 -11.95 -14.18 1.91
C LEU A 44 -12.71 -13.83 3.18
N ILE A 45 -13.50 -12.75 3.17
CA ILE A 45 -14.25 -12.34 4.34
C ILE A 45 -15.41 -13.31 4.61
N ASN A 46 -15.51 -13.81 5.84
CA ASN A 46 -16.67 -14.58 6.24
C ASN A 46 -17.84 -13.63 6.47
N SER A 47 -18.68 -13.46 5.44
CA SER A 47 -19.80 -12.53 5.51
C SER A 47 -20.82 -12.87 6.61
N GLU A 48 -20.87 -14.12 7.08
CA GLU A 48 -21.76 -14.53 8.17
C GLU A 48 -21.27 -14.13 9.57
N GLN A 49 -19.97 -13.86 9.71
CA GLN A 49 -19.32 -13.57 10.98
C GLN A 49 -18.37 -12.37 10.82
N LEU A 50 -18.85 -11.30 10.19
CA LEU A 50 -18.05 -10.09 9.91
C LEU A 50 -17.51 -9.42 11.17
N ASP A 51 -18.28 -9.48 12.26
CA ASP A 51 -17.88 -9.00 13.58
C ASP A 51 -16.74 -9.81 14.20
N GLN A 52 -16.50 -11.03 13.70
CA GLN A 52 -15.41 -11.91 14.12
C GLN A 52 -14.16 -11.79 13.23
N ASP A 53 -14.25 -11.08 12.10
CA ASP A 53 -13.10 -10.92 11.20
C ASP A 53 -11.93 -10.25 11.92
N PRO A 54 -10.76 -10.92 11.99
CA PRO A 54 -9.65 -10.43 12.80
C PRO A 54 -9.01 -9.16 12.22
N ASN A 55 -9.11 -8.93 10.91
CA ASN A 55 -8.59 -7.73 10.28
C ASN A 55 -9.50 -6.52 10.58
N LEU A 56 -10.82 -6.68 10.49
CA LEU A 56 -11.78 -5.64 10.88
C LEU A 56 -11.70 -5.32 12.37
N LYS A 57 -11.56 -6.34 13.24
CA LYS A 57 -11.33 -6.12 14.68
C LYS A 57 -10.07 -5.30 14.94
N ALA A 58 -8.96 -5.62 14.27
CA ALA A 58 -7.73 -4.88 14.42
C ALA A 58 -7.86 -3.43 13.91
N LEU A 59 -8.58 -3.22 12.81
CA LEU A 59 -8.89 -1.88 12.29
C LEU A 59 -9.69 -1.07 13.30
N PHE A 60 -10.76 -1.63 13.85
CA PHE A 60 -11.60 -0.94 14.84
C PHE A 60 -10.83 -0.65 16.13
N GLY A 61 -9.99 -1.57 16.59
CA GLY A 61 -9.09 -1.32 17.71
C GLY A 61 -8.12 -0.15 17.45
N ALA A 62 -7.71 0.07 16.20
CA ALA A 62 -6.90 1.23 15.84
C ALA A 62 -7.71 2.54 15.80
N ILE A 63 -8.95 2.49 15.33
CA ILE A 63 -9.89 3.63 15.39
C ILE A 63 -10.13 4.03 16.86
N ASP A 64 -10.43 3.07 17.73
CA ASP A 64 -10.64 3.29 19.16
C ASP A 64 -9.38 3.86 19.85
N ALA A 65 -8.19 3.51 19.34
CA ALA A 65 -6.92 4.05 19.80
C ALA A 65 -6.60 5.46 19.25
N GLY A 66 -7.47 6.04 18.43
CA GLY A 66 -7.41 7.41 17.91
C GLY A 66 -6.63 7.57 16.61
N PHE A 67 -6.41 6.50 15.85
CA PHE A 67 -5.80 6.59 14.52
C PHE A 67 -6.85 6.87 13.44
N ASN A 68 -6.47 7.70 12.47
CA ASN A 68 -7.24 7.85 11.25
C ASN A 68 -6.98 6.64 10.33
N THR A 69 -7.98 6.24 9.55
CA THR A 69 -7.94 4.98 8.80
C THR A 69 -8.35 5.10 7.35
N ILE A 70 -7.62 4.37 6.50
CA ILE A 70 -7.93 4.09 5.10
C ILE A 70 -8.18 2.59 4.99
N LEU A 71 -9.38 2.20 4.57
CA LEU A 71 -9.70 0.82 4.26
C LEU A 71 -9.92 0.67 2.75
N SER A 72 -9.14 -0.20 2.10
CA SER A 72 -9.41 -0.60 0.72
C SER A 72 -10.22 -1.91 0.67
N LEU A 73 -11.18 -1.98 -0.24
CA LEU A 73 -11.91 -3.21 -0.54
C LEU A 73 -11.25 -3.89 -1.75
N LYS A 74 -10.73 -5.11 -1.57
CA LYS A 74 -10.11 -5.92 -2.62
C LYS A 74 -11.09 -6.98 -3.11
N TRP A 75 -11.09 -7.24 -4.42
CA TRP A 75 -11.70 -8.42 -5.02
C TRP A 75 -10.65 -9.12 -5.89
N ASP A 76 -10.29 -10.36 -5.54
CA ASP A 76 -9.30 -11.15 -6.27
C ASP A 76 -9.97 -11.97 -7.39
N PHE A 77 -9.95 -11.40 -8.60
CA PHE A 77 -10.36 -12.07 -9.85
C PHE A 77 -9.16 -12.56 -10.65
N THR A 78 -8.03 -12.89 -10.02
CA THR A 78 -6.87 -13.47 -10.74
C THR A 78 -7.19 -14.85 -11.30
N ASN A 79 -7.99 -15.63 -10.57
CA ASN A 79 -8.41 -17.00 -10.94
C ASN A 79 -9.92 -17.13 -11.16
N LEU A 80 -10.67 -16.04 -11.03
CA LEU A 80 -12.10 -15.97 -11.24
C LEU A 80 -12.40 -15.06 -12.43
N ASP A 81 -13.54 -15.29 -13.06
CA ASP A 81 -14.08 -14.37 -14.04
C ASP A 81 -14.85 -13.26 -13.29
N PHE A 82 -14.69 -11.99 -13.70
CA PHE A 82 -15.57 -10.92 -13.18
C PHE A 82 -17.03 -11.31 -13.43
N PRO A 83 -17.99 -11.03 -12.55
CA PRO A 83 -19.39 -11.34 -12.84
C PRO A 83 -19.88 -10.55 -14.06
N ARG A 84 -20.90 -11.06 -14.77
CA ARG A 84 -21.54 -10.29 -15.85
C ARG A 84 -22.53 -9.32 -15.21
N SER A 85 -22.76 -8.17 -15.86
CA SER A 85 -23.78 -7.23 -15.37
C SER A 85 -25.14 -7.92 -15.30
N GLY A 86 -25.85 -7.73 -14.19
CA GLY A 86 -27.16 -8.33 -13.92
C GLY A 86 -27.15 -9.84 -13.65
N SER A 87 -25.99 -10.46 -13.43
CA SER A 87 -25.92 -11.90 -13.14
C SER A 87 -26.04 -12.20 -11.63
N PRO A 88 -26.48 -13.41 -11.23
CA PRO A 88 -26.56 -13.79 -9.81
C PRO A 88 -25.22 -13.67 -9.06
N GLU A 89 -24.10 -13.76 -9.77
CA GLU A 89 -22.76 -13.56 -9.22
C GLU A 89 -22.53 -12.10 -8.83
N VAL A 90 -22.94 -11.10 -9.63
CA VAL A 90 -22.81 -9.69 -9.20
C VAL A 90 -23.72 -9.39 -8.02
N ASP A 91 -24.91 -10.00 -7.96
CA ASP A 91 -25.79 -9.89 -6.79
C ASP A 91 -25.17 -10.48 -5.53
N THR A 92 -24.35 -11.52 -5.67
CA THR A 92 -23.61 -12.13 -4.55
C THR A 92 -22.55 -11.17 -4.02
N GLU A 93 -21.77 -10.55 -4.91
CA GLU A 93 -20.79 -9.52 -4.56
C GLU A 93 -21.45 -8.33 -3.86
N LEU A 94 -22.58 -7.85 -4.39
CA LEU A 94 -23.36 -6.77 -3.80
C LEU A 94 -23.95 -7.15 -2.43
N ARG A 95 -24.40 -8.39 -2.23
CA ARG A 95 -24.88 -8.86 -0.92
C ARG A 95 -23.75 -8.85 0.10
N THR A 96 -22.56 -9.37 -0.24
CA THR A 96 -21.40 -9.33 0.65
C THR A 96 -21.01 -7.88 0.98
N LEU A 97 -20.93 -7.02 -0.04
CA LEU A 97 -20.65 -5.59 0.14
C LEU A 97 -21.66 -4.93 1.09
N ASN A 98 -22.96 -5.15 0.88
CA ASN A 98 -24.03 -4.58 1.71
C ASN A 98 -23.98 -5.04 3.18
N ARG A 99 -23.34 -6.17 3.49
CA ARG A 99 -23.12 -6.61 4.87
C ARG A 99 -21.90 -5.93 5.51
N VAL A 100 -20.87 -5.63 4.72
CA VAL A 100 -19.65 -4.96 5.20
C VAL A 100 -19.87 -3.47 5.40
N LEU A 101 -20.57 -2.79 4.49
CA LEU A 101 -20.69 -1.33 4.50
C LEU A 101 -21.22 -0.74 5.82
N PRO A 102 -22.28 -1.28 6.46
CA PRO A 102 -22.76 -0.78 7.75
C PRO A 102 -21.75 -0.86 8.90
N LEU A 103 -20.74 -1.72 8.78
CA LEU A 103 -19.70 -1.86 9.81
C LEU A 103 -18.61 -0.81 9.69
N VAL A 104 -18.36 -0.30 8.48
CA VAL A 104 -17.18 0.54 8.17
C VAL A 104 -17.55 1.98 7.84
N LEU A 105 -18.67 2.22 7.16
CA LEU A 105 -19.12 3.57 6.83
C LEU A 105 -19.44 4.34 8.10
N GLY A 106 -18.88 5.54 8.22
CA GLY A 106 -18.99 6.41 9.38
C GLY A 106 -17.96 6.11 10.47
N LYS A 107 -17.19 5.03 10.33
CA LYS A 107 -16.08 4.69 11.25
C LYS A 107 -14.72 4.94 10.61
N VAL A 108 -14.52 4.48 9.38
CA VAL A 108 -13.26 4.73 8.65
C VAL A 108 -13.30 6.13 8.04
N ASP A 109 -12.16 6.82 8.04
CA ASP A 109 -12.05 8.16 7.44
C ASP A 109 -12.12 8.09 5.91
N ILE A 110 -11.48 7.08 5.33
CA ILE A 110 -11.43 6.87 3.88
C ILE A 110 -11.75 5.40 3.55
N LEU A 111 -12.67 5.20 2.61
CA LEU A 111 -12.93 3.91 1.99
C LEU A 111 -12.49 3.95 0.52
N VAL A 112 -11.65 3.01 0.12
CA VAL A 112 -11.21 2.85 -1.27
C VAL A 112 -11.96 1.69 -1.92
N ILE A 113 -12.65 1.98 -3.01
CA ILE A 113 -13.33 1.00 -3.86
C ILE A 113 -12.28 0.42 -4.82
N GLY A 114 -11.86 -0.80 -4.54
CA GLY A 114 -10.79 -1.49 -5.26
C GLY A 114 -9.44 -1.36 -4.58
N ASN A 115 -8.70 -2.46 -4.59
CA ASN A 115 -7.28 -2.52 -4.32
C ASN A 115 -6.63 -3.24 -5.51
N GLU A 116 -5.82 -2.53 -6.29
CA GLU A 116 -5.12 -3.04 -7.46
C GLU A 116 -6.04 -3.70 -8.52
N PRO A 117 -7.16 -3.04 -8.91
CA PRO A 117 -8.24 -3.65 -9.69
C PRO A 117 -7.77 -4.33 -10.99
N PHE A 118 -6.74 -3.80 -11.64
CA PHE A 118 -6.19 -4.35 -12.89
C PHE A 118 -5.16 -5.47 -12.68
N ILE A 119 -4.46 -5.51 -11.54
CA ILE A 119 -3.56 -6.62 -11.21
C ILE A 119 -4.38 -7.82 -10.77
N GLU A 120 -5.39 -7.58 -9.94
CA GLU A 120 -6.36 -8.57 -9.42
C GLU A 120 -7.37 -9.05 -10.47
N ALA A 121 -7.07 -8.81 -11.74
CA ALA A 121 -7.88 -9.19 -12.87
C ALA A 121 -7.12 -10.18 -13.74
N LYS A 122 -7.81 -11.25 -14.12
CA LYS A 122 -7.41 -12.14 -15.22
C LYS A 122 -7.10 -11.32 -16.48
N GLU A 123 -6.00 -11.65 -17.15
CA GLU A 123 -5.41 -10.85 -18.23
C GLU A 123 -6.43 -10.45 -19.33
N GLY A 124 -7.24 -11.40 -19.80
CA GLY A 124 -8.25 -11.17 -20.83
C GLY A 124 -9.49 -10.39 -20.38
N GLN A 125 -9.58 -9.96 -19.11
CA GLN A 125 -10.74 -9.26 -18.55
C GLN A 125 -10.42 -7.87 -17.99
N ARG A 126 -9.19 -7.38 -18.22
CA ARG A 126 -8.70 -6.04 -17.83
C ARG A 126 -9.27 -4.90 -18.70
N GLY A 127 -10.53 -5.02 -19.08
CA GLY A 127 -11.22 -4.16 -20.04
C GLY A 127 -12.61 -3.76 -19.56
N GLU A 128 -13.59 -3.85 -20.46
CA GLU A 128 -14.99 -3.48 -20.21
C GLU A 128 -15.58 -4.18 -18.97
N ARG A 129 -15.37 -5.49 -18.85
CA ARG A 129 -15.96 -6.31 -17.78
C ARG A 129 -15.52 -5.86 -16.39
N LEU A 130 -14.22 -5.55 -16.23
CA LEU A 130 -13.66 -4.97 -15.01
C LEU A 130 -14.30 -3.61 -14.71
N ASN A 131 -14.35 -2.70 -15.69
CA ASN A 131 -14.89 -1.37 -15.47
C ASN A 131 -16.36 -1.42 -15.03
N VAL A 132 -17.20 -2.19 -15.73
CA VAL A 132 -18.60 -2.35 -15.37
C VAL A 132 -18.77 -2.91 -13.94
N PHE A 133 -17.95 -3.87 -13.54
CA PHE A 133 -17.98 -4.40 -12.18
C PHE A 133 -17.65 -3.31 -11.15
N TYR A 134 -16.54 -2.61 -11.31
CA TYR A 134 -16.10 -1.60 -10.35
C TYR A 134 -17.01 -0.36 -10.33
N GLU A 135 -17.58 0.04 -11.46
CA GLU A 135 -18.62 1.09 -11.55
C GLU A 135 -19.89 0.67 -10.80
N THR A 136 -20.27 -0.61 -10.88
CA THR A 136 -21.41 -1.18 -10.13
C THR A 136 -21.13 -1.18 -8.62
N MET A 137 -19.95 -1.63 -8.19
CA MET A 137 -19.57 -1.61 -6.77
C MET A 137 -19.51 -0.17 -6.24
N ALA A 138 -18.93 0.76 -7.01
CA ALA A 138 -18.85 2.17 -6.63
C ALA A 138 -20.24 2.78 -6.44
N SER A 139 -21.17 2.53 -7.36
CA SER A 139 -22.55 3.01 -7.27
C SER A 139 -23.25 2.52 -6.00
N ALA A 140 -23.07 1.23 -5.65
CA ALA A 140 -23.63 0.66 -4.43
C ALA A 140 -23.01 1.26 -3.16
N VAL A 141 -21.70 1.51 -3.14
CA VAL A 141 -21.04 2.19 -2.01
C VAL A 141 -21.55 3.62 -1.85
N ILE A 142 -21.65 4.37 -2.94
CA ILE A 142 -22.13 5.76 -2.95
C ILE A 142 -23.56 5.87 -2.41
N GLU A 143 -24.45 4.99 -2.85
CA GLU A 143 -25.84 4.98 -2.38
C GLU A 143 -25.91 4.78 -0.85
N ARG A 144 -25.08 3.89 -0.31
CA ARG A 144 -25.01 3.57 1.12
C ARG A 144 -24.24 4.58 1.96
N GLN A 145 -23.29 5.30 1.36
CA GLN A 145 -22.47 6.29 2.04
C GLN A 145 -23.26 7.54 2.43
N ARG A 146 -24.39 7.84 1.77
CA ARG A 146 -25.20 9.05 2.02
C ARG A 146 -25.42 9.31 3.52
N GLY A 147 -24.90 10.43 4.01
CA GLY A 147 -24.99 10.84 5.42
C GLY A 147 -23.84 10.35 6.32
N SER A 148 -22.88 9.60 5.77
CA SER A 148 -21.63 9.22 6.42
C SER A 148 -20.56 10.31 6.27
N SER A 149 -19.63 10.38 7.22
CA SER A 149 -18.41 11.19 7.14
C SER A 149 -17.28 10.53 6.34
N THR A 150 -17.40 9.24 6.00
CA THR A 150 -16.38 8.49 5.26
C THR A 150 -16.21 9.05 3.85
N ARG A 151 -14.98 9.40 3.49
CA ARG A 151 -14.61 9.87 2.15
C ARG A 151 -14.38 8.70 1.20
N LEU A 152 -14.70 8.87 -0.07
CA LEU A 152 -14.68 7.78 -1.06
C LEU A 152 -13.60 8.01 -2.11
N TYR A 153 -12.72 7.03 -2.26
CA TYR A 153 -11.74 6.98 -3.33
C TYR A 153 -11.90 5.68 -4.10
N MET A 154 -11.30 5.61 -5.28
CA MET A 154 -11.37 4.44 -6.13
C MET A 154 -10.01 4.14 -6.74
N GLY A 155 -9.61 2.87 -6.80
CA GLY A 155 -8.40 2.45 -7.50
C GLY A 155 -7.41 1.65 -6.67
N ALA A 156 -6.31 2.28 -6.27
CA ALA A 156 -4.97 1.70 -6.09
C ALA A 156 -4.39 1.25 -7.43
N LEU A 157 -4.43 2.13 -8.42
CA LEU A 157 -3.91 1.88 -9.77
C LEU A 157 -2.39 1.77 -9.73
N ASN A 158 -1.81 0.85 -10.49
CA ASN A 158 -0.36 0.63 -10.50
C ASN A 158 0.26 1.03 -11.83
N ARG A 159 1.55 1.39 -11.77
CA ARG A 159 2.46 1.44 -12.93
C ARG A 159 1.98 2.28 -14.12
N LEU A 160 1.25 3.36 -13.87
CA LEU A 160 0.86 4.30 -14.93
C LEU A 160 2.04 5.16 -15.42
N ASP A 161 3.24 4.95 -14.89
CA ASP A 161 4.51 5.41 -15.48
C ASP A 161 4.76 4.76 -16.86
N LEU A 162 4.26 3.53 -17.06
CA LEU A 162 4.46 2.75 -18.26
C LEU A 162 3.38 3.05 -19.32
N PRO A 163 3.73 3.47 -20.55
CA PRO A 163 2.77 3.72 -21.62
C PRO A 163 1.85 2.54 -21.93
N GLU A 164 2.37 1.31 -21.91
CA GLU A 164 1.61 0.09 -22.18
C GLU A 164 0.53 -0.22 -21.12
N LYS A 165 0.64 0.38 -19.92
CA LYS A 165 -0.38 0.28 -18.86
C LYS A 165 -1.48 1.32 -19.02
N ARG A 166 -1.30 2.35 -19.85
CA ARG A 166 -2.27 3.43 -20.09
C ARG A 166 -3.31 3.03 -21.14
N THR A 167 -4.08 2.00 -20.83
CA THR A 167 -5.05 1.41 -21.76
C THR A 167 -6.35 2.22 -21.85
N PRO A 168 -7.21 1.99 -22.86
CA PRO A 168 -8.56 2.57 -22.90
C PRO A 168 -9.40 2.23 -21.66
N ALA A 169 -9.17 1.05 -21.08
CA ALA A 169 -9.86 0.64 -19.85
C ALA A 169 -9.46 1.50 -18.65
N ILE A 170 -8.17 1.80 -18.49
CA ILE A 170 -7.67 2.75 -17.47
C ILE A 170 -8.22 4.15 -17.72
N GLN A 171 -8.26 4.60 -18.98
CA GLN A 171 -8.83 5.90 -19.33
C GLN A 171 -10.31 5.98 -18.93
N ARG A 172 -11.11 4.95 -19.21
CA ARG A 172 -12.52 4.88 -18.77
C ARG A 172 -12.63 4.89 -17.24
N PHE A 173 -11.79 4.13 -16.54
CA PHE A 173 -11.78 4.08 -15.08
C PHE A 173 -11.53 5.47 -14.47
N LEU A 174 -10.51 6.19 -14.96
CA LEU A 174 -10.22 7.56 -14.53
C LEU A 174 -11.33 8.56 -14.92
N ASN A 175 -11.90 8.41 -16.11
CA ASN A 175 -13.03 9.23 -16.54
C ASN A 175 -14.26 9.02 -15.65
N PHE A 176 -14.56 7.78 -15.25
CA PHE A 176 -15.64 7.48 -14.32
C PHE A 176 -15.39 8.15 -12.96
N ILE A 177 -14.17 8.09 -12.44
CA ILE A 177 -13.79 8.82 -11.22
C ILE A 177 -14.05 10.32 -11.41
N ALA A 178 -13.62 10.88 -12.54
CA ALA A 178 -13.81 12.29 -12.86
C ALA A 178 -15.29 12.69 -13.01
N SER A 179 -16.14 11.81 -13.55
CA SER A 179 -17.55 12.11 -13.78
C SER A 179 -18.45 11.82 -12.58
N THR A 180 -17.94 11.22 -11.51
CA THR A 180 -18.70 10.82 -10.32
C THR A 180 -18.44 11.81 -9.18
N PRO A 181 -19.38 12.72 -8.85
CA PRO A 181 -19.16 13.77 -7.86
C PRO A 181 -18.88 13.26 -6.45
N GLU A 182 -19.45 12.12 -6.08
CA GLU A 182 -19.34 11.51 -4.75
C GLU A 182 -17.97 10.86 -4.48
N LEU A 183 -17.14 10.69 -5.51
CA LEU A 183 -15.76 10.26 -5.35
C LEU A 183 -14.85 11.48 -5.12
N ASP A 184 -14.13 11.46 -4.00
CA ASP A 184 -13.13 12.47 -3.62
C ASP A 184 -11.85 12.38 -4.47
N GLY A 185 -11.63 11.24 -5.13
CA GLY A 185 -10.54 11.09 -6.09
C GLY A 185 -10.07 9.66 -6.33
N VAL A 186 -8.81 9.56 -6.73
CA VAL A 186 -8.16 8.30 -7.14
C VAL A 186 -7.16 7.83 -6.09
N ASP A 187 -7.10 6.52 -5.84
CA ASP A 187 -5.99 5.90 -5.12
C ASP A 187 -4.94 5.40 -6.14
N LEU A 188 -3.68 5.77 -5.93
CA LEU A 188 -2.52 5.37 -6.72
C LEU A 188 -1.62 4.50 -5.85
N HIS A 189 -1.10 3.43 -6.44
CA HIS A 189 -0.27 2.45 -5.76
C HIS A 189 1.14 2.41 -6.39
N PRO A 190 1.97 3.46 -6.16
CA PRO A 190 3.18 3.68 -6.95
C PRO A 190 4.36 2.86 -6.42
N HIS A 191 4.42 1.61 -6.87
CA HIS A 191 5.62 0.78 -6.83
C HIS A 191 6.48 1.08 -8.06
N MET A 192 7.65 1.72 -7.90
CA MET A 192 8.41 2.25 -9.05
C MET A 192 9.83 1.69 -9.18
N MET A 193 10.33 1.79 -10.41
CA MET A 193 11.73 1.56 -10.76
C MET A 193 12.57 2.83 -10.60
N THR A 194 12.00 4.01 -10.85
CA THR A 194 12.69 5.29 -10.78
C THR A 194 11.86 6.32 -10.04
N PHE A 195 12.51 7.34 -9.47
CA PHE A 195 11.81 8.46 -8.87
C PHE A 195 10.94 9.20 -9.91
N GLU A 196 11.42 9.34 -11.14
CA GLU A 196 10.65 9.94 -12.24
C GLU A 196 9.37 9.16 -12.58
N GLY A 197 9.36 7.84 -12.36
CA GLY A 197 8.15 7.03 -12.51
C GLY A 197 7.02 7.50 -11.59
N HIS A 198 7.34 7.94 -10.37
CA HIS A 198 6.34 8.53 -9.47
C HIS A 198 5.74 9.80 -10.05
N ARG A 199 6.56 10.70 -10.62
CA ARG A 199 6.09 11.94 -11.25
C ARG A 199 5.21 11.65 -12.46
N SER A 200 5.70 10.82 -13.38
CA SER A 200 4.99 10.44 -14.61
C SER A 200 3.60 9.84 -14.31
N MET A 201 3.50 8.98 -13.30
CA MET A 201 2.22 8.41 -12.87
C MET A 201 1.28 9.48 -12.27
N LEU A 202 1.81 10.40 -11.48
CA LEU A 202 1.04 11.51 -10.90
C LEU A 202 0.48 12.41 -12.00
N GLU A 203 1.32 12.88 -12.92
CA GLU A 203 0.94 13.77 -14.00
C GLU A 203 -0.12 13.15 -14.91
N TYR A 204 0.07 11.87 -15.27
CA TYR A 204 -0.90 11.15 -16.09
C TYR A 204 -2.28 11.08 -15.41
N SER A 205 -2.30 10.74 -14.12
CA SER A 205 -3.54 10.52 -13.37
C SER A 205 -4.25 11.83 -13.04
N LEU A 206 -3.52 12.83 -12.54
CA LEU A 206 -4.07 14.11 -12.11
C LEU A 206 -4.62 14.95 -13.27
N ALA A 207 -4.10 14.77 -14.49
CA ALA A 207 -4.63 15.39 -15.70
C ALA A 207 -5.99 14.82 -16.15
N ARG A 208 -6.45 13.70 -15.56
CA ARG A 208 -7.64 12.95 -15.98
C ARG A 208 -8.75 12.91 -14.95
N ILE A 209 -8.50 13.39 -13.73
CA ILE A 209 -9.51 13.56 -12.69
C ILE A 209 -9.81 15.05 -12.50
N ARG A 210 -10.94 15.40 -11.87
CA ARG A 210 -11.37 16.80 -11.75
C ARG A 210 -10.37 17.61 -10.90
N PRO A 211 -10.21 18.93 -11.13
CA PRO A 211 -9.28 19.76 -10.36
C PRO A 211 -9.53 19.79 -8.84
N ASP A 212 -10.79 19.64 -8.41
CA ASP A 212 -11.22 19.58 -7.01
C ASP A 212 -10.99 18.21 -6.36
N GLN A 213 -10.83 17.15 -7.16
CA GLN A 213 -10.48 15.83 -6.66
C GLN A 213 -9.02 15.74 -6.23
N THR A 214 -8.77 14.88 -5.26
CA THR A 214 -7.46 14.63 -4.67
C THR A 214 -6.95 13.24 -5.05
N PHE A 215 -5.80 12.84 -4.53
CA PHE A 215 -5.32 11.48 -4.68
C PHE A 215 -4.77 10.92 -3.38
N LEU A 216 -4.79 9.59 -3.29
CA LEU A 216 -3.99 8.83 -2.35
C LEU A 216 -2.76 8.27 -3.07
N ALA A 217 -1.65 8.20 -2.35
CA ALA A 217 -0.46 7.45 -2.80
C ALA A 217 -0.19 6.33 -1.79
N THR A 218 -0.94 5.24 -1.92
CA THR A 218 -0.81 4.09 -1.03
C THR A 218 0.41 3.25 -1.41
N GLU A 219 1.14 2.76 -0.40
CA GLU A 219 2.34 1.92 -0.53
C GLU A 219 3.41 2.38 -1.54
N PHE A 220 3.67 3.69 -1.60
CA PHE A 220 4.69 4.19 -2.50
C PHE A 220 6.08 3.61 -2.17
N THR A 221 6.80 3.07 -3.15
CA THR A 221 8.07 2.36 -2.91
C THR A 221 8.96 2.32 -4.15
N MET A 222 10.24 1.98 -3.95
CA MET A 222 11.23 1.72 -5.01
C MET A 222 11.42 0.22 -5.27
N VAL A 223 10.40 -0.60 -5.01
CA VAL A 223 10.55 -2.07 -4.95
C VAL A 223 11.07 -2.69 -6.24
N TRP A 224 10.69 -2.16 -7.41
CA TRP A 224 11.15 -2.71 -8.69
C TRP A 224 12.63 -2.41 -8.94
N HIS A 225 13.10 -1.26 -8.45
CA HIS A 225 14.52 -0.97 -8.41
C HIS A 225 15.28 -2.00 -7.57
N PHE A 226 14.81 -2.27 -6.36
CA PHE A 226 15.43 -3.27 -5.49
C PHE A 226 15.39 -4.67 -6.10
N LYS A 227 14.26 -5.06 -6.70
CA LYS A 227 14.11 -6.36 -7.38
C LYS A 227 15.15 -6.57 -8.47
N LYS A 228 15.45 -5.56 -9.29
CA LYS A 228 16.46 -5.62 -10.35
C LYS A 228 17.84 -6.02 -9.83
N HIS A 229 18.16 -5.72 -8.57
CA HIS A 229 19.46 -5.97 -7.98
C HIS A 229 19.58 -7.31 -7.23
N MET A 230 18.51 -8.10 -7.14
CA MET A 230 18.50 -9.35 -6.36
C MET A 230 19.54 -10.36 -6.86
N GLY A 231 19.70 -10.51 -8.18
CA GLY A 231 20.70 -11.39 -8.82
C GLY A 231 22.12 -10.81 -8.91
N HIS A 232 22.33 -9.57 -8.49
CA HIS A 232 23.67 -8.96 -8.47
C HIS A 232 24.47 -9.48 -7.27
N ALA A 233 25.81 -9.42 -7.37
CA ALA A 233 26.68 -9.77 -6.26
C ALA A 233 26.40 -8.85 -5.05
N ALA A 234 26.39 -9.45 -3.86
CA ALA A 234 26.38 -8.74 -2.60
C ALA A 234 27.71 -8.02 -2.37
N PRO A 235 27.75 -6.99 -1.49
CA PRO A 235 28.97 -6.23 -1.26
C PRO A 235 30.13 -7.12 -0.79
N PRO A 236 31.26 -7.20 -1.52
CA PRO A 236 32.35 -8.12 -1.18
C PRO A 236 32.93 -7.89 0.22
N LYS A 237 33.00 -6.62 0.65
CA LYS A 237 33.43 -6.25 2.00
C LYS A 237 32.51 -6.81 3.08
N PHE A 238 31.19 -6.82 2.85
CA PHE A 238 30.23 -7.40 3.76
C PHE A 238 30.41 -8.93 3.84
N CYS A 239 30.50 -9.59 2.69
CA CYS A 239 30.69 -11.04 2.64
C CYS A 239 31.98 -11.47 3.35
N ALA A 240 33.10 -10.79 3.08
CA ALA A 240 34.39 -11.09 3.73
C ALA A 240 34.33 -10.89 5.25
N LYS A 241 33.74 -9.78 5.72
CA LYS A 241 33.64 -9.47 7.15
C LYS A 241 32.83 -10.50 7.93
N TYR A 242 31.76 -11.02 7.34
CA TYR A 242 30.82 -11.94 8.00
C TYR A 242 30.97 -13.40 7.56
N GLY A 243 32.08 -13.75 6.89
CA GLY A 243 32.38 -15.12 6.49
C GLY A 243 31.39 -15.73 5.49
N LEU A 244 30.71 -14.89 4.69
CA LEU A 244 29.83 -15.35 3.62
C LEU A 244 30.62 -15.69 2.37
N ALA A 245 30.11 -16.62 1.57
CA ALA A 245 30.77 -17.07 0.35
C ALA A 245 31.08 -15.89 -0.61
N PRO A 246 32.30 -15.81 -1.17
CA PRO A 246 32.61 -14.85 -2.21
C PRO A 246 31.63 -14.97 -3.40
N GLY A 247 31.17 -13.84 -3.94
CA GLY A 247 30.25 -13.82 -5.08
C GLY A 247 28.79 -14.16 -4.75
N MET A 248 28.45 -14.37 -3.49
CA MET A 248 27.06 -14.52 -3.03
C MET A 248 26.19 -13.37 -3.55
N LYS A 249 24.98 -13.68 -3.99
CA LYS A 249 24.02 -12.71 -4.54
C LYS A 249 23.20 -12.04 -3.45
N ASN A 250 22.65 -10.86 -3.73
CA ASN A 250 21.82 -10.14 -2.77
C ASN A 250 20.65 -10.98 -2.25
N PHE A 251 19.93 -11.69 -3.13
CA PHE A 251 18.83 -12.57 -2.68
C PHE A 251 19.31 -13.68 -1.76
N GLN A 252 20.53 -14.20 -1.95
CA GLN A 252 21.08 -15.26 -1.10
C GLN A 252 21.46 -14.72 0.28
N VAL A 253 21.99 -13.50 0.37
CA VAL A 253 22.27 -12.84 1.66
C VAL A 253 20.96 -12.61 2.43
N ILE A 254 19.92 -12.13 1.74
CA ILE A 254 18.59 -11.92 2.32
C ILE A 254 17.97 -13.25 2.76
N ASP A 255 18.04 -14.29 1.94
CA ASP A 255 17.55 -15.63 2.28
C ASP A 255 18.26 -16.21 3.51
N ALA A 256 19.58 -16.07 3.57
CA ALA A 256 20.38 -16.47 4.73
C ALA A 256 19.96 -15.70 5.99
N ALA A 257 19.69 -14.40 5.87
CA ALA A 257 19.18 -13.58 6.97
C ALA A 257 17.76 -13.96 7.40
N ILE A 258 16.90 -14.42 6.49
CA ILE A 258 15.57 -14.94 6.87
C ILE A 258 15.69 -16.26 7.62
N LYS A 259 16.59 -17.15 7.17
CA LYS A 259 16.84 -18.44 7.83
C LYS A 259 17.49 -18.25 9.21
N ASN A 260 18.47 -17.36 9.30
CA ASN A 260 19.21 -17.03 10.51
C ASN A 260 19.28 -15.51 10.65
N PRO A 261 18.31 -14.89 11.37
CA PRO A 261 18.24 -13.45 11.52
C PRO A 261 19.56 -12.83 11.98
N MET A 262 19.96 -11.76 11.27
CA MET A 262 21.16 -10.99 11.58
C MET A 262 20.94 -10.12 12.81
N THR A 263 22.04 -9.67 13.42
CA THR A 263 21.97 -8.49 14.30
C THR A 263 21.54 -7.26 13.50
N PHE A 264 21.02 -6.24 14.17
CA PHE A 264 20.62 -5.01 13.49
C PHE A 264 21.80 -4.32 12.82
N GLU A 265 22.96 -4.33 13.48
CA GLU A 265 24.20 -3.73 13.00
C GLU A 265 24.68 -4.39 11.70
N GLN A 266 24.63 -5.73 11.64
CA GLN A 266 24.91 -6.50 10.42
C GLN A 266 23.97 -6.13 9.28
N TRP A 267 22.66 -6.06 9.56
CA TRP A 267 21.67 -5.71 8.56
C TRP A 267 21.86 -4.28 8.03
N GLN A 268 22.08 -3.33 8.92
CA GLN A 268 22.36 -1.94 8.58
C GLN A 268 23.65 -1.82 7.74
N GLU A 269 24.71 -2.56 8.09
CA GLU A 269 25.97 -2.54 7.34
C GLU A 269 25.81 -3.14 5.94
N TYR A 270 25.07 -4.24 5.80
CA TYR A 270 24.73 -4.81 4.48
C TYR A 270 24.05 -3.78 3.58
N LEU A 271 23.03 -3.09 4.11
CA LEU A 271 22.28 -2.06 3.39
C LEU A 271 23.18 -0.85 3.06
N THR A 272 23.99 -0.40 4.01
CA THR A 272 24.91 0.74 3.84
C THR A 272 25.97 0.46 2.77
N LEU A 273 26.46 -0.78 2.69
CA LEU A 273 27.44 -1.20 1.69
C LEU A 273 26.82 -1.51 0.31
N SER A 274 25.50 -1.36 0.15
CA SER A 274 24.76 -1.62 -1.09
C SER A 274 24.41 -0.31 -1.82
N PRO A 275 25.18 0.15 -2.82
CA PRO A 275 24.97 1.46 -3.44
C PRO A 275 23.60 1.60 -4.11
N TRP A 276 23.08 0.52 -4.68
CA TRP A 276 21.76 0.47 -5.30
C TRP A 276 20.62 0.73 -4.31
N TYR A 277 20.85 0.47 -3.02
CA TYR A 277 19.91 0.77 -1.95
C TYR A 277 20.14 2.20 -1.43
N MET A 278 21.40 2.55 -1.13
CA MET A 278 21.77 3.84 -0.52
C MET A 278 21.53 5.08 -1.37
N GLN A 279 21.44 4.93 -2.68
CA GLN A 279 21.04 6.04 -3.55
C GLN A 279 19.61 6.54 -3.26
N PHE A 280 18.75 5.70 -2.67
CA PHE A 280 17.37 6.03 -2.31
C PHE A 280 17.18 6.29 -0.81
N ARG A 281 18.26 6.53 -0.06
CA ARG A 281 18.20 6.67 1.40
C ARG A 281 17.32 7.82 1.92
N VAL A 282 16.99 8.81 1.09
CA VAL A 282 16.10 9.94 1.43
C VAL A 282 14.76 9.91 0.67
N PHE A 283 14.42 8.75 0.09
CA PHE A 283 13.32 8.61 -0.84
C PHE A 283 11.95 9.01 -0.26
N ILE A 284 11.66 8.67 1.00
CA ILE A 284 10.36 9.01 1.60
C ILE A 284 10.18 10.54 1.66
N THR A 285 11.23 11.26 2.08
CA THR A 285 11.18 12.74 2.10
C THR A 285 10.96 13.31 0.70
N ASP A 286 11.69 12.81 -0.30
CA ASP A 286 11.57 13.31 -1.68
C ASP A 286 10.21 12.99 -2.30
N ALA A 287 9.68 11.78 -2.09
CA ALA A 287 8.37 11.37 -2.57
C ALA A 287 7.26 12.19 -1.93
N MET A 288 7.33 12.41 -0.61
CA MET A 288 6.35 13.25 0.09
C MET A 288 6.40 14.70 -0.38
N ARG A 289 7.60 15.25 -0.65
CA ARG A 289 7.73 16.59 -1.25
C ARG A 289 7.05 16.66 -2.61
N LEU A 290 7.30 15.69 -3.49
CA LEU A 290 6.67 15.59 -4.81
C LEU A 290 5.13 15.51 -4.71
N TYR A 291 4.62 14.68 -3.82
CA TYR A 291 3.18 14.50 -3.69
C TYR A 291 2.51 15.73 -3.08
N ARG A 292 3.09 16.31 -2.03
CA ARG A 292 2.57 17.53 -1.39
C ARG A 292 2.61 18.73 -2.33
N SER A 293 3.64 18.86 -3.17
CA SER A 293 3.77 20.01 -4.10
C SER A 293 2.66 20.08 -5.14
N THR A 294 1.89 19.01 -5.35
CA THR A 294 0.69 19.07 -6.20
C THR A 294 -0.45 19.90 -5.59
N GLY A 295 -0.43 20.12 -4.27
CA GLY A 295 -1.57 20.68 -3.53
C GLY A 295 -2.78 19.75 -3.43
N ARG A 296 -2.71 18.53 -4.00
CA ARG A 296 -3.82 17.58 -4.20
C ARG A 296 -3.61 16.23 -3.52
N LEU A 297 -2.49 16.03 -2.81
CA LEU A 297 -2.31 14.84 -1.98
C LEU A 297 -3.29 14.89 -0.79
N ALA A 298 -4.10 13.86 -0.64
CA ALA A 298 -4.86 13.65 0.59
C ALA A 298 -4.00 12.92 1.64
N VAL A 299 -3.72 11.64 1.40
CA VAL A 299 -2.87 10.82 2.27
C VAL A 299 -1.95 9.93 1.41
N ALA A 300 -0.68 9.85 1.78
CA ALA A 300 0.24 8.85 1.26
C ALA A 300 0.53 7.83 2.36
N THR A 301 0.79 6.57 2.01
CA THR A 301 1.20 5.56 3.01
C THR A 301 2.45 4.81 2.61
N TYR A 302 3.27 4.48 3.60
CA TYR A 302 4.50 3.72 3.43
C TYR A 302 4.46 2.46 4.29
N ALA A 303 5.00 1.35 3.78
CA ALA A 303 4.93 0.06 4.46
C ALA A 303 5.63 0.11 5.83
N LEU A 304 4.90 -0.27 6.89
CA LEU A 304 5.46 -0.19 8.24
C LEU A 304 6.44 -1.35 8.50
N CYS A 305 6.00 -2.59 8.27
CA CYS A 305 6.86 -3.78 8.42
C CYS A 305 6.43 -4.85 7.40
N PRO A 306 6.68 -4.63 6.09
CA PRO A 306 6.33 -5.61 5.08
C PRO A 306 7.14 -6.88 5.31
N MET A 307 6.54 -8.05 5.02
CA MET A 307 7.19 -9.34 5.22
C MET A 307 7.67 -9.57 6.67
N ARG A 308 6.94 -9.02 7.65
CA ARG A 308 7.18 -9.12 9.11
C ARG A 308 7.58 -10.52 9.58
N MET A 309 6.94 -11.54 9.01
CA MET A 309 7.11 -12.95 9.35
C MET A 309 7.48 -13.81 8.12
N ARG A 310 8.22 -13.27 7.14
CA ARG A 310 8.63 -14.02 5.94
C ARG A 310 9.47 -15.22 6.36
N LYS A 311 9.09 -16.40 5.85
CA LYS A 311 9.81 -17.67 6.02
C LYS A 311 10.75 -17.93 4.83
N HIS A 312 11.83 -18.67 5.06
CA HIS A 312 12.69 -19.22 4.01
C HIS A 312 11.90 -20.22 3.13
N PRO A 313 12.23 -20.41 1.84
CA PRO A 313 13.29 -19.71 1.09
C PRO A 313 12.82 -18.40 0.48
N PHE A 314 13.75 -17.46 0.35
CA PHE A 314 13.68 -16.28 -0.49
C PHE A 314 14.51 -16.51 -1.77
N LYS A 315 13.87 -16.40 -2.92
CA LYS A 315 14.47 -16.71 -4.23
C LYS A 315 14.77 -15.45 -5.02
N GLU A 316 15.61 -15.55 -6.04
CA GLU A 316 15.94 -14.42 -6.93
C GLU A 316 14.71 -13.77 -7.57
N ALA A 317 13.70 -14.57 -7.92
CA ALA A 317 12.47 -14.09 -8.54
C ALA A 317 11.51 -13.40 -7.54
N ASP A 318 11.70 -13.60 -6.24
CA ASP A 318 10.86 -13.01 -5.21
C ASP A 318 11.01 -11.49 -5.18
N THR A 319 9.92 -10.79 -4.95
CA THR A 319 9.95 -9.33 -4.80
C THR A 319 10.41 -8.99 -3.36
N PRO A 320 11.46 -8.17 -3.17
CA PRO A 320 12.06 -7.94 -1.86
C PRO A 320 11.32 -6.86 -1.06
N TRP A 321 10.03 -7.08 -0.77
CA TRP A 321 9.17 -6.12 -0.08
C TRP A 321 9.74 -5.68 1.27
N MET A 322 10.40 -6.60 1.97
CA MET A 322 11.08 -6.41 3.26
C MET A 322 12.11 -5.27 3.27
N LEU A 323 12.62 -4.86 2.11
CA LEU A 323 13.53 -3.73 1.98
C LEU A 323 12.84 -2.36 2.08
N ASN A 324 11.50 -2.28 2.17
CA ASN A 324 10.72 -1.04 2.18
C ASN A 324 9.98 -0.79 3.50
N GLY A 325 10.47 -1.29 4.63
CA GLY A 325 9.78 -1.21 5.92
C GLY A 325 10.34 -0.18 6.87
N VAL A 326 9.50 0.65 7.50
CA VAL A 326 9.87 1.51 8.65
C VAL A 326 10.50 0.70 9.79
N TYR A 327 10.06 -0.53 10.02
CA TYR A 327 10.61 -1.47 11.01
C TYR A 327 11.26 -2.66 10.33
N ALA A 328 12.33 -3.16 10.96
CA ALA A 328 13.12 -4.26 10.45
C ALA A 328 12.26 -5.55 10.35
N PRO A 329 12.31 -6.26 9.20
CA PRO A 329 11.49 -7.42 8.92
C PRO A 329 12.08 -8.68 9.57
N SER A 330 11.70 -9.88 9.12
CA SER A 330 12.22 -11.15 9.66
C SER A 330 13.71 -11.41 9.41
N THR A 331 14.42 -10.55 8.66
CA THR A 331 15.87 -10.66 8.44
C THR A 331 16.71 -10.25 9.65
N VAL A 332 16.10 -9.63 10.65
CA VAL A 332 16.78 -9.07 11.83
C VAL A 332 16.21 -9.69 13.10
N LYS A 333 17.10 -9.99 14.06
CA LYS A 333 16.71 -10.42 15.41
C LYS A 333 15.85 -9.35 16.07
N VAL A 334 14.81 -9.77 16.78
CA VAL A 334 14.08 -8.88 17.69
C VAL A 334 15.00 -8.44 18.85
N LYS A 335 14.66 -7.32 19.47
CA LYS A 335 15.28 -6.86 20.72
C LYS A 335 15.00 -7.85 21.86
N PRO A 336 15.75 -7.79 22.98
CA PRO A 336 15.51 -8.65 24.14
C PRO A 336 14.09 -8.56 24.72
N ASP A 337 13.43 -7.42 24.57
CA ASP A 337 12.03 -7.18 24.98
C ASP A 337 10.99 -7.70 23.97
N GLY A 338 11.44 -8.32 22.87
CA GLY A 338 10.60 -8.84 21.79
C GLY A 338 10.18 -7.79 20.74
N SER A 339 10.51 -6.52 20.94
CA SER A 339 10.19 -5.45 19.99
C SER A 339 11.15 -5.43 18.79
N ARG A 340 10.75 -4.73 17.72
CA ARG A 340 11.55 -4.63 16.49
C ARG A 340 12.49 -3.42 16.54
N TYR A 341 13.57 -3.52 15.76
CA TYR A 341 14.38 -2.36 15.45
C TYR A 341 13.69 -1.49 14.40
N GLU A 342 13.78 -0.18 14.59
CA GLU A 342 13.51 0.80 13.55
C GLU A 342 14.50 0.57 12.41
N ASN A 343 14.01 0.44 11.18
CA ASN A 343 14.83 0.06 10.04
C ASN A 343 15.56 1.27 9.46
N PHE A 344 16.81 1.06 9.06
CA PHE A 344 17.61 2.07 8.39
C PHE A 344 17.34 2.06 6.87
N PRO A 345 17.19 3.23 6.22
CA PRO A 345 17.05 4.59 6.77
C PRO A 345 15.59 4.98 7.02
N TRP A 346 14.65 4.07 6.79
CA TRP A 346 13.23 4.37 6.62
C TRP A 346 12.55 4.95 7.87
N ALA A 347 12.91 4.54 9.08
CA ALA A 347 12.27 5.08 10.28
C ALA A 347 12.56 6.56 10.49
N GLU A 348 13.81 6.97 10.29
CA GLU A 348 14.20 8.38 10.39
C GLU A 348 13.53 9.20 9.30
N GLU A 349 13.56 8.72 8.06
CA GLU A 349 12.94 9.38 6.92
C GLU A 349 11.42 9.50 7.06
N PHE A 350 10.76 8.46 7.58
CA PHE A 350 9.33 8.49 7.86
C PHE A 350 9.01 9.58 8.88
N ARG A 351 9.73 9.63 10.02
CA ARG A 351 9.56 10.69 11.03
C ARG A 351 9.80 12.09 10.47
N ARG A 352 10.86 12.27 9.68
CA ARG A 352 11.18 13.55 9.03
C ARG A 352 10.04 13.99 8.11
N ALA A 353 9.50 13.08 7.33
CA ALA A 353 8.40 13.35 6.42
C ALA A 353 7.05 13.60 7.14
N GLN A 354 6.87 13.18 8.38
CA GLN A 354 5.70 13.56 9.20
C GLN A 354 5.67 15.07 9.52
N GLN A 355 6.84 15.71 9.63
CA GLN A 355 6.98 17.09 10.13
C GLN A 355 7.01 18.15 9.04
N ALA A 356 7.31 17.76 7.79
CA ALA A 356 7.45 18.68 6.67
C ALA A 356 6.08 19.05 6.06
N ASN A 357 5.39 20.02 6.63
CA ASN A 357 4.24 20.67 5.99
C ASN A 357 4.67 21.91 5.20
#